data_AF-A0A520JNS7-F1
#
_entry.id   AF-A0A520JNS7-F1
#
_cell.length_a   1.000
_cell.length_b   1.000
_cell.length_c   1.000
_cell.angle_alpha   90.00
_cell.angle_beta   90.00
_cell.angle_gamma   90.00
#
_symmetry.space_group_name_H-M   'P 1'
#
loop_
_entity.id
_entity.type
_entity.pdbx_description
1 polymer ?
#
loop_
_entity_poly.entity_id
_entity_poly.type
_entity_poly.pdbx_seq_one_letter_code
_entity_poly.pdbx_strand_id
1 'polypeptide(L)'
;TKPGHGWIDVDTAGRAPGLGYVGSPSGGVAFGMGDFWQRPPVRLDIRDAATDTARFTIWYHAPDAPAMDLRFYHDEMGMTDYVRQNQGLDITYEDYELGWGNSLGIARTTEFRLWALDATPARDALVAMAAQVAHPPRLVATPHRIHEAGLFGIWAPDAPGGGAARATIAQRSTRELDFYVGQVDQRRWYGFWNYGDVMHSYDNDRHVWRYDIGGFAWDNSELSTDLWLWYAYLRTGRGDLFRMAEAMTRHTSEVDVYHVGRFKGLGTRHGVQHWGDSSKQQRVSNAAFKRFYYYMTTDERSGDLMHALVDSDYALQTVNIGRKVGARDEGSLPPGGASAVAAASALPPGQVFVQFGTVWGSMLGAWLTEWERTRDTRWRDRIVAGMESLAALPRQWFTGGAPFDLKTGRFMGNTDQVSLSHLNGVFGVFEITAELLTLLDVPNYREAWLDYCAFYNAPDAAFRAKTGSGGKGRGLRQAHSRFTAYAARERKDPELARRAWAEFVGPGDREGRDQSRASHRVAGAAVLKPVDEITEVSTNDAAQWGLTATANLVLLAQVMDGAQ
;
A
#
# COMPACT_ATOMS: atom_id res chain seq x y z
N THR A 1 14.34 -13.67 -47.65
CA THR A 1 13.20 -13.86 -46.73
C THR A 1 12.41 -12.56 -46.68
N LYS A 2 11.06 -12.58 -46.75
CA LYS A 2 10.18 -11.39 -46.80
C LYS A 2 8.70 -11.79 -46.54
N PRO A 3 7.74 -10.85 -46.41
CA PRO A 3 6.31 -11.19 -46.35
C PRO A 3 5.88 -12.10 -47.51
N GLY A 4 4.98 -13.05 -47.22
CA GLY A 4 4.58 -14.10 -48.17
C GLY A 4 5.36 -15.42 -48.05
N HIS A 5 6.27 -15.53 -47.09
CA HIS A 5 6.99 -16.76 -46.76
C HIS A 5 6.87 -17.08 -45.25
N GLY A 6 7.09 -18.34 -44.87
CA GLY A 6 7.08 -18.77 -43.47
C GLY A 6 8.25 -18.19 -42.66
N TRP A 7 8.01 -17.97 -41.37
CA TRP A 7 9.07 -17.62 -40.43
C TRP A 7 9.98 -18.82 -40.20
N ILE A 8 11.26 -18.55 -39.95
CA ILE A 8 12.23 -19.55 -39.49
C ILE A 8 12.41 -19.28 -38.00
N ASP A 9 12.13 -20.27 -37.17
CA ASP A 9 12.35 -20.19 -35.74
C ASP A 9 13.85 -20.11 -35.43
N VAL A 10 14.20 -19.28 -34.45
CA VAL A 10 15.57 -19.12 -33.96
C VAL A 10 15.74 -19.83 -32.62
N ASP A 11 16.99 -20.01 -32.21
CA ASP A 11 17.27 -20.51 -30.85
C ASP A 11 16.71 -19.55 -29.79
N THR A 12 16.18 -20.09 -28.68
CA THR A 12 15.46 -19.31 -27.66
C THR A 12 16.00 -19.57 -26.25
N ALA A 13 15.78 -18.62 -25.35
CA ALA A 13 16.12 -18.71 -23.94
C ALA A 13 14.90 -18.37 -23.07
N GLY A 14 15.07 -18.42 -21.75
CA GLY A 14 13.97 -18.17 -20.80
C GLY A 14 13.47 -16.72 -20.76
N ARG A 15 14.21 -15.83 -20.08
CA ARG A 15 13.77 -14.46 -19.79
C ARG A 15 14.59 -13.44 -20.57
N ALA A 16 13.99 -12.87 -21.62
CA ALA A 16 14.65 -11.84 -22.40
C ALA A 16 14.79 -10.53 -21.59
N PRO A 17 15.97 -9.87 -21.59
CA PRO A 17 16.19 -8.63 -20.83
C PRO A 17 15.53 -7.39 -21.45
N GLY A 18 14.89 -7.52 -22.62
CA GLY A 18 14.11 -6.45 -23.24
C GLY A 18 14.90 -5.43 -24.04
N LEU A 19 16.05 -5.80 -24.61
CA LEU A 19 16.84 -4.94 -25.51
C LEU A 19 16.80 -5.47 -26.95
N GLY A 20 16.64 -4.56 -27.92
CA GLY A 20 16.87 -4.79 -29.34
C GLY A 20 17.83 -3.74 -29.93
N TYR A 21 18.41 -4.05 -31.09
CA TYR A 21 19.26 -3.13 -31.86
C TYR A 21 19.01 -3.30 -33.35
N VAL A 22 18.94 -2.18 -34.08
CA VAL A 22 18.92 -2.15 -35.54
C VAL A 22 19.85 -1.05 -36.05
N GLY A 23 20.69 -1.37 -37.05
CA GLY A 23 21.63 -0.41 -37.63
C GLY A 23 22.69 -1.05 -38.51
N SER A 24 23.75 -0.30 -38.79
CA SER A 24 24.86 -0.64 -39.67
C SER A 24 26.19 -0.15 -39.06
N PRO A 25 27.35 -0.47 -39.67
CA PRO A 25 28.63 0.12 -39.28
C PRO A 25 28.67 1.66 -39.34
N SER A 26 27.69 2.30 -39.97
CA SER A 26 27.59 3.76 -40.11
C SER A 26 26.58 4.41 -39.16
N GLY A 27 25.99 3.62 -38.25
CA GLY A 27 25.05 4.10 -37.23
C GLY A 27 23.87 3.18 -36.99
N GLY A 28 23.18 3.37 -35.87
CA GLY A 28 22.03 2.56 -35.48
C GLY A 28 21.33 3.05 -34.23
N VAL A 29 20.30 2.31 -33.83
CA VAL A 29 19.53 2.56 -32.61
C VAL A 29 19.43 1.27 -31.81
N ALA A 30 19.85 1.31 -30.54
CA ALA A 30 19.43 0.33 -29.56
C ALA A 30 18.19 0.84 -28.85
N PHE A 31 17.28 -0.06 -28.50
CA PHE A 31 15.99 0.28 -27.93
C PHE A 31 15.59 -0.78 -26.92
N GLY A 32 14.99 -0.36 -25.80
CA GLY A 32 14.63 -1.29 -24.73
C GLY A 32 13.43 -0.88 -23.92
N MET A 33 12.87 -1.87 -23.22
CA MET A 33 11.73 -1.75 -22.32
C MET A 33 12.11 -2.29 -20.95
N GLY A 34 12.01 -1.46 -19.93
CA GLY A 34 12.20 -1.88 -18.53
C GLY A 34 11.19 -2.95 -18.13
N ASP A 35 11.60 -3.85 -17.25
CA ASP A 35 10.78 -4.95 -16.72
C ASP A 35 10.15 -5.86 -17.79
N PHE A 36 10.81 -6.00 -18.95
CA PHE A 36 10.25 -6.63 -20.14
C PHE A 36 9.62 -8.00 -19.84
N TRP A 37 10.40 -8.99 -19.41
CA TRP A 37 9.89 -10.34 -19.16
C TRP A 37 8.99 -10.41 -17.91
N GLN A 38 9.08 -9.45 -17.00
CA GLN A 38 8.21 -9.34 -15.83
C GLN A 38 6.82 -8.79 -16.19
N ARG A 39 6.65 -8.18 -17.37
CA ARG A 39 5.40 -7.53 -17.78
C ARG A 39 4.77 -8.16 -19.04
N PRO A 40 4.72 -9.50 -19.18
CA PRO A 40 4.16 -10.11 -20.38
C PRO A 40 2.67 -9.76 -20.54
N PRO A 41 2.13 -9.84 -21.77
CA PRO A 41 2.83 -10.23 -23.00
C PRO A 41 3.52 -9.04 -23.69
N VAL A 42 4.81 -9.17 -23.99
CA VAL A 42 5.63 -8.10 -24.62
C VAL A 42 6.41 -8.63 -25.80
N ARG A 43 6.80 -7.74 -26.71
CA ARG A 43 7.53 -8.12 -27.92
C ARG A 43 8.43 -6.99 -28.43
N LEU A 44 9.55 -7.37 -29.02
CA LEU A 44 10.40 -6.48 -29.82
C LEU A 44 10.35 -6.96 -31.27
N ASP A 45 10.12 -6.04 -32.21
CA ASP A 45 10.14 -6.33 -33.65
C ASP A 45 11.21 -5.51 -34.35
N ILE A 46 11.86 -6.13 -35.35
CA ILE A 46 12.64 -5.44 -36.38
C ILE A 46 12.07 -5.87 -37.73
N ARG A 47 11.71 -4.90 -38.57
CA ARG A 47 11.12 -5.09 -39.90
C ARG A 47 11.88 -4.27 -40.93
N ASP A 48 11.78 -4.71 -42.19
CA ASP A 48 12.31 -4.01 -43.36
C ASP A 48 13.82 -3.69 -43.30
N ALA A 49 14.59 -4.45 -42.50
CA ALA A 49 16.02 -4.25 -42.27
C ALA A 49 16.91 -4.47 -43.51
N ALA A 50 16.36 -5.04 -44.58
CA ALA A 50 17.03 -5.21 -45.88
C ALA A 50 16.65 -4.11 -46.90
N THR A 51 15.91 -3.10 -46.47
CA THR A 51 15.51 -1.94 -47.30
C THR A 51 16.26 -0.68 -46.87
N ASP A 52 16.01 0.44 -47.57
CA ASP A 52 16.59 1.74 -47.21
C ASP A 52 16.10 2.26 -45.84
N THR A 53 15.01 1.70 -45.29
CA THR A 53 14.47 2.12 -43.99
C THR A 53 14.04 0.91 -43.17
N ALA A 54 14.84 0.58 -42.16
CA ALA A 54 14.46 -0.40 -41.15
C ALA A 54 13.48 0.22 -40.13
N ARG A 55 12.59 -0.60 -39.58
CA ARG A 55 11.68 -0.22 -38.50
C ARG A 55 11.92 -1.11 -37.29
N PHE A 56 12.04 -0.51 -36.11
CA PHE A 56 11.91 -1.24 -34.86
C PHE A 56 10.58 -0.88 -34.17
N THR A 57 10.02 -1.84 -33.43
CA THR A 57 8.82 -1.64 -32.62
C THR A 57 9.01 -2.26 -31.24
N ILE A 58 8.68 -1.51 -30.20
CA ILE A 58 8.55 -2.02 -28.83
C ILE A 58 7.05 -2.18 -28.54
N TRP A 59 6.62 -3.40 -28.24
CA TRP A 59 5.25 -3.72 -27.88
C TRP A 59 5.15 -3.97 -26.38
N TYR A 60 4.44 -3.08 -25.66
CA TYR A 60 4.06 -3.32 -24.26
C TYR A 60 2.90 -4.31 -24.11
N HIS A 61 2.17 -4.56 -25.20
CA HIS A 61 1.22 -5.66 -25.37
C HIS A 61 1.46 -6.27 -26.75
N ALA A 62 1.95 -7.50 -26.80
CA ALA A 62 2.31 -8.13 -28.07
C ALA A 62 1.07 -8.33 -28.97
N PRO A 63 1.17 -8.07 -30.30
CA PRO A 63 0.02 -8.13 -31.22
C PRO A 63 -0.49 -9.54 -31.49
N ASP A 64 0.30 -10.56 -31.17
CA ASP A 64 -0.05 -11.98 -31.23
C ASP A 64 -0.56 -12.53 -29.89
N ALA A 65 -0.59 -11.71 -28.84
CA ALA A 65 -1.23 -12.07 -27.58
C ALA A 65 -2.76 -11.89 -27.66
N PRO A 66 -3.53 -12.59 -26.81
CA PRO A 66 -4.96 -12.34 -26.68
C PRO A 66 -5.27 -10.87 -26.42
N ALA A 67 -6.44 -10.43 -26.86
CA ALA A 67 -6.94 -9.10 -26.53
C ALA A 67 -6.97 -8.92 -25.01
N MET A 68 -6.61 -7.73 -24.56
CA MET A 68 -6.62 -7.38 -23.15
C MET A 68 -8.07 -7.30 -22.65
N ASP A 69 -8.48 -8.28 -21.85
CA ASP A 69 -9.82 -8.34 -21.27
C ASP A 69 -9.82 -7.74 -19.86
N LEU A 70 -10.44 -6.57 -19.74
CA LEU A 70 -10.56 -5.85 -18.47
C LEU A 70 -11.99 -5.88 -17.91
N ARG A 71 -12.86 -6.74 -18.46
CA ARG A 71 -14.22 -6.92 -17.95
C ARG A 71 -14.16 -7.50 -16.54
N PHE A 72 -15.23 -7.28 -15.79
CA PHE A 72 -15.37 -7.84 -14.47
C PHE A 72 -15.43 -9.38 -14.52
N TYR A 73 -14.84 -10.07 -13.54
CA TYR A 73 -14.50 -11.50 -13.65
C TYR A 73 -15.65 -12.48 -13.39
N HIS A 74 -16.77 -12.03 -12.82
CA HIS A 74 -17.98 -12.85 -12.63
C HIS A 74 -19.25 -12.04 -12.91
N ASP A 75 -20.39 -12.73 -13.00
CA ASP A 75 -21.69 -12.10 -13.11
C ASP A 75 -22.21 -11.63 -11.73
N GLU A 76 -23.49 -11.32 -11.59
CA GLU A 76 -24.01 -10.81 -10.31
C GLU A 76 -23.97 -11.83 -9.16
N MET A 77 -23.91 -13.14 -9.44
CA MET A 77 -23.97 -14.23 -8.44
C MET A 77 -25.09 -14.07 -7.40
N GLY A 78 -26.22 -13.44 -7.77
CA GLY A 78 -27.36 -13.21 -6.87
C GLY A 78 -27.18 -12.08 -5.85
N MET A 79 -26.10 -11.29 -5.93
CA MET A 79 -25.83 -10.14 -5.05
C MET A 79 -26.58 -8.87 -5.48
N THR A 80 -27.91 -8.99 -5.55
CA THR A 80 -28.84 -8.01 -6.15
C THR A 80 -29.11 -6.76 -5.30
N ASP A 81 -28.75 -6.77 -4.02
CA ASP A 81 -28.91 -5.65 -3.10
C ASP A 81 -27.78 -5.60 -2.05
N TYR A 82 -27.76 -4.54 -1.24
CA TYR A 82 -26.69 -4.33 -0.25
C TYR A 82 -26.66 -5.40 0.85
N VAL A 83 -27.80 -6.05 1.15
CA VAL A 83 -27.83 -7.15 2.13
C VAL A 83 -27.11 -8.36 1.57
N ARG A 84 -27.47 -8.78 0.35
CA ARG A 84 -26.82 -9.93 -0.32
C ARG A 84 -25.35 -9.67 -0.67
N GLN A 85 -25.00 -8.44 -1.01
CA GLN A 85 -23.60 -8.04 -1.21
C GLN A 85 -22.78 -8.17 0.09
N ASN A 86 -23.34 -7.75 1.23
CA ASN A 86 -22.69 -7.96 2.54
C ASN A 86 -22.57 -9.46 2.90
N GLN A 87 -23.56 -10.28 2.56
CA GLN A 87 -23.48 -11.73 2.76
C GLN A 87 -22.36 -12.35 1.88
N GLY A 88 -22.20 -11.89 0.64
CA GLY A 88 -21.07 -12.26 -0.22
C GLY A 88 -19.73 -11.89 0.40
N LEU A 89 -19.61 -10.64 0.87
CA LEU A 89 -18.44 -10.12 1.58
C LEU A 89 -18.05 -10.98 2.80
N ASP A 90 -19.03 -11.49 3.56
CA ASP A 90 -18.76 -12.31 4.74
C ASP A 90 -18.13 -13.69 4.41
N ILE A 91 -18.24 -14.15 3.16
CA ILE A 91 -17.67 -15.43 2.71
C ILE A 91 -16.40 -15.24 1.88
N THR A 92 -16.43 -14.36 0.88
CA THR A 92 -15.33 -14.20 -0.10
C THR A 92 -14.42 -13.03 0.24
N TYR A 93 -14.79 -12.22 1.23
CA TYR A 93 -14.12 -10.98 1.59
C TYR A 93 -14.12 -9.92 0.47
N GLU A 94 -14.98 -10.04 -0.54
CA GLU A 94 -15.20 -9.05 -1.61
C GLU A 94 -16.46 -8.22 -1.36
N ASP A 95 -16.34 -6.89 -1.43
CA ASP A 95 -17.48 -6.00 -1.43
C ASP A 95 -17.93 -5.72 -2.87
N TYR A 96 -18.79 -6.58 -3.42
CA TYR A 96 -19.28 -6.46 -4.81
C TYR A 96 -20.39 -5.41 -4.97
N GLU A 97 -20.40 -4.69 -6.10
CA GLU A 97 -21.57 -3.92 -6.57
C GLU A 97 -21.56 -3.82 -8.09
N LEU A 98 -22.72 -4.06 -8.72
CA LEU A 98 -22.85 -4.03 -10.17
C LEU A 98 -22.35 -2.69 -10.75
N GLY A 99 -21.44 -2.77 -11.72
CA GLY A 99 -20.87 -1.61 -12.42
C GLY A 99 -19.77 -0.87 -11.66
N TRP A 100 -19.40 -1.29 -10.44
CA TRP A 100 -18.29 -0.68 -9.69
C TRP A 100 -16.93 -1.31 -9.99
N GLY A 101 -16.90 -2.59 -10.39
CA GLY A 101 -15.71 -3.29 -10.88
C GLY A 101 -15.30 -2.87 -12.29
N ASN A 102 -14.98 -1.59 -12.48
CA ASN A 102 -14.73 -0.98 -13.79
C ASN A 102 -13.28 -0.49 -13.90
N SER A 103 -12.56 -0.86 -14.95
CA SER A 103 -11.17 -0.44 -15.20
C SER A 103 -11.03 0.97 -15.77
N LEU A 104 -12.12 1.65 -16.15
CA LEU A 104 -12.08 3.00 -16.71
C LEU A 104 -11.46 4.00 -15.72
N GLY A 105 -10.24 4.42 -16.02
CA GLY A 105 -9.49 5.43 -15.27
C GLY A 105 -8.27 4.90 -14.53
N ILE A 106 -8.02 3.59 -14.52
CA ILE A 106 -6.73 3.04 -14.07
C ILE A 106 -5.62 3.45 -15.05
N ALA A 107 -4.36 3.39 -14.62
CA ALA A 107 -3.22 3.71 -15.45
C ALA A 107 -2.09 2.68 -15.29
N ARG A 108 -1.09 2.78 -16.17
CA ARG A 108 0.14 2.01 -16.08
C ARG A 108 1.26 2.77 -16.80
N THR A 109 2.40 2.92 -16.13
CA THR A 109 3.60 3.52 -16.71
C THR A 109 4.58 2.42 -17.17
N THR A 110 5.18 2.60 -18.34
CA THR A 110 6.22 1.71 -18.89
C THR A 110 7.43 2.53 -19.27
N GLU A 111 8.63 2.13 -18.82
CA GLU A 111 9.87 2.83 -19.13
C GLU A 111 10.48 2.28 -20.43
N PHE A 112 10.66 3.15 -21.42
CA PHE A 112 11.38 2.84 -22.64
C PHE A 112 12.70 3.61 -22.69
N ARG A 113 13.73 2.98 -23.26
CA ARG A 113 15.06 3.58 -23.43
C ARG A 113 15.50 3.47 -24.88
N LEU A 114 16.10 4.53 -25.40
CA LEU A 114 16.65 4.61 -26.74
C LEU A 114 18.10 5.08 -26.67
N TRP A 115 18.98 4.45 -27.43
CA TRP A 115 20.36 4.88 -27.63
C TRP A 115 20.58 5.14 -29.12
N ALA A 116 20.96 6.37 -29.46
CA ALA A 116 21.49 6.68 -30.78
C ALA A 116 22.98 6.33 -30.81
N LEU A 117 23.38 5.49 -31.77
CA LEU A 117 24.72 4.94 -31.88
C LEU A 117 25.33 5.32 -33.22
N ASP A 118 26.59 5.73 -33.20
CA ASP A 118 27.37 6.18 -34.37
C ASP A 118 27.81 5.04 -35.28
N ALA A 119 27.87 3.82 -34.74
CA ALA A 119 28.14 2.58 -35.44
C ALA A 119 27.47 1.39 -34.75
N THR A 120 27.51 0.22 -35.38
CA THR A 120 27.18 -1.03 -34.70
C THR A 120 28.05 -1.21 -33.46
N PRO A 121 27.44 -1.25 -32.26
CA PRO A 121 28.19 -1.34 -31.01
C PRO A 121 28.87 -2.71 -30.88
N ALA A 122 29.93 -2.75 -30.08
CA ALA A 122 30.50 -4.01 -29.62
C ALA A 122 29.47 -4.83 -28.84
N ARG A 123 29.58 -6.16 -28.88
CA ARG A 123 28.65 -7.07 -28.19
C ARG A 123 28.59 -6.79 -26.68
N ASP A 124 29.73 -6.53 -26.06
CA ASP A 124 29.80 -6.23 -24.62
C ASP A 124 29.03 -4.95 -24.26
N ALA A 125 28.99 -3.96 -25.16
CA ALA A 125 28.19 -2.76 -24.97
C ALA A 125 26.68 -3.06 -25.05
N LEU A 126 26.24 -3.94 -25.96
CA LEU A 126 24.85 -4.40 -26.00
C LEU A 126 24.47 -5.17 -24.73
N VAL A 127 25.38 -6.01 -24.20
CA VAL A 127 25.16 -6.70 -22.93
C VAL A 127 25.03 -5.71 -21.77
N ALA A 128 25.88 -4.69 -21.72
CA ALA A 128 25.80 -3.64 -20.71
C ALA A 128 24.50 -2.83 -20.83
N MET A 129 24.06 -2.48 -22.05
CA MET A 129 22.76 -1.82 -22.30
C MET A 129 21.60 -2.71 -21.82
N ALA A 130 21.62 -4.02 -22.12
CA ALA A 130 20.58 -4.94 -21.69
C ALA A 130 20.52 -5.07 -20.16
N ALA A 131 21.68 -5.09 -19.50
CA ALA A 131 21.75 -5.05 -18.03
C ALA A 131 21.17 -3.74 -17.47
N GLN A 132 21.44 -2.59 -18.11
CA GLN A 132 20.86 -1.31 -17.72
C GLN A 132 19.34 -1.23 -17.94
N VAL A 133 18.80 -1.88 -18.97
CA VAL A 133 17.35 -2.00 -19.20
C VAL A 133 16.71 -2.83 -18.09
N ALA A 134 17.29 -4.01 -17.80
CA ALA A 134 16.73 -4.94 -16.83
C ALA A 134 16.89 -4.47 -15.38
N HIS A 135 18.00 -3.79 -15.07
CA HIS A 135 18.34 -3.31 -13.72
C HIS A 135 18.99 -1.92 -13.78
N PRO A 136 18.20 -0.85 -13.95
CA PRO A 136 18.72 0.52 -13.96
C PRO A 136 19.56 0.86 -12.72
N PRO A 137 20.83 1.27 -12.86
CA PRO A 137 21.63 1.68 -11.70
C PRO A 137 21.00 2.92 -11.04
N ARG A 138 21.00 2.96 -9.71
CA ARG A 138 20.50 4.08 -8.90
C ARG A 138 21.56 4.50 -7.89
N LEU A 139 21.82 5.80 -7.82
CA LEU A 139 22.57 6.39 -6.71
C LEU A 139 21.56 6.79 -5.64
N VAL A 140 21.80 6.36 -4.40
CA VAL A 140 20.92 6.62 -3.26
C VAL A 140 21.76 7.03 -2.05
N ALA A 141 21.20 7.89 -1.21
CA ALA A 141 21.81 8.20 0.09
C ALA A 141 21.81 6.97 1.00
N THR A 142 22.77 6.89 1.92
CA THR A 142 22.80 5.82 2.91
C THR A 142 21.61 5.94 3.89
N PRO A 143 21.13 4.84 4.48
CA PRO A 143 20.14 4.86 5.56
C PRO A 143 20.40 5.92 6.63
N HIS A 144 21.64 6.02 7.11
CA HIS A 144 22.03 6.99 8.13
C HIS A 144 21.84 8.43 7.65
N ARG A 145 22.24 8.73 6.40
CA ARG A 145 22.08 10.07 5.85
C ARG A 145 20.62 10.46 5.63
N ILE A 146 19.77 9.51 5.24
CA ILE A 146 18.32 9.75 5.11
C ILE A 146 17.70 10.01 6.48
N HIS A 147 18.09 9.23 7.51
CA HIS A 147 17.60 9.41 8.87
C HIS A 147 17.96 10.80 9.45
N GLU A 148 19.17 11.30 9.19
CA GLU A 148 19.58 12.65 9.59
C GLU A 148 18.73 13.77 8.99
N ALA A 149 18.05 13.54 7.86
CA ALA A 149 17.15 14.52 7.27
C ALA A 149 15.86 14.73 8.11
N GLY A 150 15.55 13.83 9.03
CA GLY A 150 14.38 13.95 9.92
C GLY A 150 13.03 13.80 9.23
N LEU A 151 12.99 13.10 8.08
CA LEU A 151 11.78 12.87 7.28
C LEU A 151 11.23 11.45 7.51
N PHE A 152 9.96 11.24 7.12
CA PHE A 152 9.28 9.94 7.16
C PHE A 152 8.99 9.40 8.56
N GLY A 153 8.79 10.27 9.54
CA GLY A 153 8.27 9.89 10.85
C GLY A 153 9.26 9.10 11.70
N ILE A 154 8.80 8.01 12.32
CA ILE A 154 9.51 7.35 13.42
C ILE A 154 10.15 6.05 12.95
N TRP A 155 11.45 6.11 12.65
CA TRP A 155 12.26 4.96 12.25
C TRP A 155 13.73 5.24 12.59
N ALA A 156 14.58 4.22 12.54
CA ALA A 156 16.03 4.37 12.65
C ALA A 156 16.74 3.30 11.80
N PRO A 157 17.93 3.58 11.23
CA PRO A 157 18.74 2.58 10.56
C PRO A 157 19.02 1.38 11.47
N ASP A 158 19.19 0.20 10.88
CA ASP A 158 19.64 -0.96 11.62
C ASP A 158 21.06 -0.71 12.16
N ALA A 159 21.26 -1.00 13.44
CA ALA A 159 22.54 -0.87 14.11
C ALA A 159 23.00 -2.26 14.58
N PRO A 160 24.30 -2.59 14.41
CA PRO A 160 24.86 -3.81 14.97
C PRO A 160 24.90 -3.71 16.50
N GLY A 161 24.52 -4.81 17.17
CA GLY A 161 24.44 -4.87 18.63
C GLY A 161 23.04 -4.55 19.16
N GLY A 162 22.70 -5.14 20.31
CA GLY A 162 21.38 -5.04 20.92
C GLY A 162 21.09 -6.27 21.79
N GLY A 163 20.17 -6.12 22.74
CA GLY A 163 19.68 -7.25 23.55
C GLY A 163 18.92 -8.28 22.70
N ALA A 164 18.61 -9.43 23.31
CA ALA A 164 17.93 -10.55 22.65
C ALA A 164 16.62 -10.14 21.94
N ALA A 165 15.86 -9.21 22.54
CA ALA A 165 14.61 -8.69 21.96
C ALA A 165 14.82 -8.05 20.57
N ARG A 166 15.86 -7.23 20.40
CA ARG A 166 16.17 -6.59 19.10
C ARG A 166 16.58 -7.62 18.06
N ALA A 167 17.36 -8.63 18.47
CA ALA A 167 17.78 -9.72 17.59
C ALA A 167 16.58 -10.56 17.11
N THR A 168 15.63 -10.89 17.99
CA THR A 168 14.40 -11.61 17.62
C THR A 168 13.56 -10.83 16.62
N ILE A 169 13.40 -9.52 16.82
CA ILE A 169 12.68 -8.65 15.87
C ILE A 169 13.40 -8.63 14.51
N ALA A 170 14.72 -8.43 14.49
CA ALA A 170 15.50 -8.41 13.25
C ALA A 170 15.42 -9.75 12.49
N GLN A 171 15.45 -10.87 13.22
CA GLN A 171 15.32 -12.20 12.64
C GLN A 171 13.94 -12.43 11.98
N ARG A 172 12.85 -12.09 12.69
CA ARG A 172 11.49 -12.20 12.13
C ARG A 172 11.32 -11.28 10.93
N SER A 173 11.79 -10.03 11.02
CA SER A 173 11.73 -9.08 9.92
C SER A 173 12.46 -9.59 8.67
N THR A 174 13.69 -10.09 8.82
CA THR A 174 14.47 -10.66 7.72
C THR A 174 13.74 -11.84 7.08
N ARG A 175 13.24 -12.77 7.91
CA ARG A 175 12.48 -13.95 7.44
C ARG A 175 11.28 -13.56 6.59
N GLU A 176 10.47 -12.62 7.05
CA GLU A 176 9.26 -12.20 6.33
C GLU A 176 9.61 -11.43 5.05
N LEU A 177 10.57 -10.52 5.10
CA LEU A 177 11.00 -9.78 3.91
C LEU A 177 11.58 -10.70 2.83
N ASP A 178 12.46 -11.64 3.20
CA ASP A 178 13.05 -12.61 2.28
C ASP A 178 11.97 -13.53 1.68
N PHE A 179 10.95 -13.89 2.48
CA PHE A 179 9.80 -14.65 2.00
C PHE A 179 9.07 -13.91 0.88
N TYR A 180 8.69 -12.65 1.08
CA TYR A 180 7.96 -11.88 0.05
C TYR A 180 8.80 -11.61 -1.21
N VAL A 181 10.09 -11.26 -1.05
CA VAL A 181 11.02 -11.13 -2.19
C VAL A 181 11.06 -12.43 -3.00
N GLY A 182 11.11 -13.58 -2.33
CA GLY A 182 11.06 -14.89 -2.97
C GLY A 182 9.72 -15.22 -3.61
N GLN A 183 8.60 -14.82 -3.02
CA GLN A 183 7.25 -15.12 -3.52
C GLN A 183 6.99 -14.51 -4.90
N VAL A 184 7.54 -13.33 -5.22
CA VAL A 184 7.35 -12.68 -6.53
C VAL A 184 7.68 -13.64 -7.68
N ASP A 185 8.88 -14.25 -7.62
CA ASP A 185 9.28 -15.22 -8.62
C ASP A 185 8.46 -16.51 -8.48
N GLN A 186 8.43 -17.11 -7.28
CA GLN A 186 7.80 -18.40 -7.06
C GLN A 186 6.34 -18.43 -7.48
N ARG A 187 5.59 -17.34 -7.24
CA ARG A 187 4.16 -17.22 -7.58
C ARG A 187 3.94 -16.60 -8.95
N ARG A 188 4.98 -16.11 -9.60
CA ARG A 188 4.92 -15.46 -10.92
C ARG A 188 3.97 -14.27 -10.86
N TRP A 189 4.14 -13.40 -9.88
CA TRP A 189 3.43 -12.12 -9.78
C TRP A 189 3.97 -11.14 -10.83
N TYR A 190 3.79 -11.54 -12.09
CA TYR A 190 4.23 -10.90 -13.31
C TYR A 190 3.00 -10.66 -14.19
N GLY A 191 3.14 -9.76 -15.14
CA GLY A 191 2.08 -9.40 -16.09
C GLY A 191 1.96 -7.90 -16.25
N PHE A 192 1.42 -7.46 -17.39
CA PHE A 192 1.31 -6.04 -17.70
C PHE A 192 0.59 -5.23 -16.61
N TRP A 193 -0.54 -5.75 -16.10
CA TRP A 193 -1.28 -5.11 -15.02
C TRP A 193 -0.81 -5.51 -13.63
N ASN A 194 -0.27 -6.72 -13.46
CA ASN A 194 -0.05 -7.32 -12.15
C ASN A 194 1.31 -6.99 -11.53
N TYR A 195 2.37 -6.89 -12.35
CA TYR A 195 3.74 -6.80 -11.82
C TYR A 195 3.91 -5.59 -10.90
N GLY A 196 4.38 -5.85 -9.69
CA GLY A 196 4.61 -4.87 -8.63
C GLY A 196 3.77 -5.11 -7.38
N ASP A 197 2.58 -5.68 -7.50
CA ASP A 197 1.74 -6.01 -6.34
C ASP A 197 2.05 -7.40 -5.77
N VAL A 198 1.50 -7.66 -4.59
CA VAL A 198 1.54 -8.95 -3.87
C VAL A 198 0.12 -9.43 -3.58
N MET A 199 -0.04 -10.69 -3.18
CA MET A 199 -1.35 -11.20 -2.77
C MET A 199 -1.57 -10.99 -1.26
N HIS A 200 -2.83 -11.02 -0.80
CA HIS A 200 -3.26 -10.60 0.53
C HIS A 200 -3.31 -11.75 1.57
N SER A 201 -3.82 -12.94 1.20
CA SER A 201 -3.93 -14.06 2.14
C SER A 201 -3.68 -15.43 1.52
N TYR A 202 -3.23 -16.36 2.35
CA TYR A 202 -2.80 -17.69 1.94
C TYR A 202 -3.87 -18.77 2.16
N ASP A 203 -3.88 -19.77 1.27
CA ASP A 203 -4.66 -21.00 1.35
C ASP A 203 -3.72 -22.14 1.69
N ASN A 204 -3.79 -22.63 2.93
CA ASN A 204 -2.89 -23.67 3.43
C ASN A 204 -3.21 -25.06 2.86
N ASP A 205 -4.45 -25.28 2.40
CA ASP A 205 -4.88 -26.57 1.85
C ASP A 205 -4.42 -26.72 0.40
N ARG A 206 -4.53 -25.64 -0.38
CA ARG A 206 -4.10 -25.61 -1.79
C ARG A 206 -2.64 -25.20 -1.97
N HIS A 207 -1.95 -24.76 -0.92
CA HIS A 207 -0.58 -24.25 -0.96
C HIS A 207 -0.39 -23.12 -1.99
N VAL A 208 -1.37 -22.21 -2.05
CA VAL A 208 -1.37 -21.03 -2.92
C VAL A 208 -1.86 -19.80 -2.18
N TRP A 209 -1.50 -18.63 -2.67
CA TRP A 209 -2.23 -17.43 -2.33
C TRP A 209 -3.64 -17.52 -2.89
N ARG A 210 -4.63 -16.93 -2.21
CA ARG A 210 -6.05 -17.00 -2.56
C ARG A 210 -6.41 -16.11 -3.76
N TYR A 211 -5.75 -16.35 -4.89
CA TYR A 211 -5.84 -15.54 -6.11
C TYR A 211 -7.25 -15.52 -6.73
N ASP A 212 -8.12 -16.43 -6.32
CA ASP A 212 -9.46 -16.66 -6.85
C ASP A 212 -10.59 -16.47 -5.82
N ILE A 213 -10.29 -15.94 -4.63
CA ILE A 213 -11.29 -15.75 -3.57
C ILE A 213 -11.38 -14.27 -3.20
N GLY A 214 -12.21 -13.54 -3.95
CA GLY A 214 -12.65 -12.18 -3.61
C GLY A 214 -11.53 -11.27 -3.09
N GLY A 215 -11.71 -10.73 -1.89
CA GLY A 215 -10.75 -9.83 -1.24
C GLY A 215 -9.50 -10.51 -0.67
N PHE A 216 -9.22 -11.77 -0.96
CA PHE A 216 -7.99 -12.42 -0.49
C PHE A 216 -6.88 -12.49 -1.55
N ALA A 217 -7.17 -12.02 -2.76
CA ALA A 217 -6.26 -12.03 -3.91
C ALA A 217 -5.27 -10.85 -3.88
N TRP A 218 -5.25 -9.95 -4.87
CA TRP A 218 -4.30 -8.83 -4.92
C TRP A 218 -4.46 -7.88 -3.74
N ASP A 219 -3.35 -7.44 -3.15
CA ASP A 219 -3.30 -6.76 -1.85
C ASP A 219 -3.62 -5.26 -1.94
N ASN A 220 -3.35 -4.61 -3.07
CA ASN A 220 -3.70 -3.21 -3.33
C ASN A 220 -3.44 -2.28 -2.12
N SER A 221 -2.26 -2.38 -1.50
CA SER A 221 -1.83 -1.56 -0.36
C SER A 221 -2.67 -1.71 0.92
N GLU A 222 -3.44 -2.79 1.09
CA GLU A 222 -4.24 -2.99 2.30
C GLU A 222 -3.33 -3.06 3.53
N LEU A 223 -3.67 -2.28 4.56
CA LEU A 223 -2.85 -2.11 5.75
C LEU A 223 -1.39 -1.68 5.46
N SER A 224 -1.18 -0.83 4.47
CA SER A 224 0.08 -0.11 4.22
C SER A 224 1.29 -1.00 3.91
N THR A 225 1.13 -2.05 3.11
CA THR A 225 2.23 -2.88 2.60
C THR A 225 3.35 -2.04 1.97
N ASP A 226 3.01 -0.96 1.25
CA ASP A 226 3.97 0.00 0.69
C ASP A 226 4.87 0.62 1.77
N LEU A 227 4.29 1.10 2.88
CA LEU A 227 5.05 1.69 3.97
C LEU A 227 5.97 0.65 4.61
N TRP A 228 5.49 -0.57 4.81
CA TRP A 228 6.31 -1.64 5.38
C TRP A 228 7.57 -1.88 4.56
N LEU A 229 7.44 -2.02 3.24
CA LEU A 229 8.58 -2.24 2.35
C LEU A 229 9.52 -1.03 2.30
N TRP A 230 8.97 0.20 2.24
CA TRP A 230 9.79 1.41 2.24
C TRP A 230 10.54 1.60 3.55
N TYR A 231 9.92 1.40 4.71
CA TYR A 231 10.62 1.44 6.00
C TYR A 231 11.66 0.34 6.11
N ALA A 232 11.36 -0.88 5.63
CA ALA A 232 12.34 -1.96 5.61
C ALA A 232 13.58 -1.58 4.78
N TYR A 233 13.40 -0.93 3.63
CA TYR A 233 14.50 -0.37 2.85
C TYR A 233 15.24 0.74 3.63
N LEU A 234 14.53 1.71 4.20
CA LEU A 234 15.15 2.81 4.95
C LEU A 234 16.02 2.29 6.10
N ARG A 235 15.56 1.25 6.82
CA ARG A 235 16.31 0.64 7.91
C ARG A 235 17.58 -0.07 7.44
N THR A 236 17.48 -0.84 6.37
CA THR A 236 18.49 -1.85 5.99
C THR A 236 19.41 -1.41 4.85
N GLY A 237 18.97 -0.50 3.98
CA GLY A 237 19.65 -0.14 2.73
C GLY A 237 19.66 -1.25 1.67
N ARG A 238 18.87 -2.33 1.87
CA ARG A 238 18.84 -3.50 0.99
C ARG A 238 18.31 -3.18 -0.42
N GLY A 239 19.12 -3.43 -1.44
CA GLY A 239 18.77 -3.11 -2.83
C GLY A 239 17.60 -3.92 -3.40
N ASP A 240 17.39 -5.17 -2.96
CA ASP A 240 16.24 -5.98 -3.36
C ASP A 240 14.92 -5.43 -2.81
N LEU A 241 14.91 -4.95 -1.57
CA LEU A 241 13.76 -4.27 -0.97
C LEU A 241 13.46 -2.93 -1.65
N PHE A 242 14.49 -2.17 -2.04
CA PHE A 242 14.28 -0.97 -2.86
C PHE A 242 13.55 -1.31 -4.16
N ARG A 243 13.97 -2.37 -4.87
CA ARG A 243 13.34 -2.78 -6.13
C ARG A 243 11.93 -3.28 -5.94
N MET A 244 11.68 -4.04 -4.88
CA MET A 244 10.33 -4.51 -4.56
C MET A 244 9.41 -3.32 -4.23
N ALA A 245 9.87 -2.38 -3.41
CA ALA A 245 9.10 -1.18 -3.06
C ALA A 245 8.90 -0.23 -4.26
N GLU A 246 9.90 -0.10 -5.15
CA GLU A 246 9.80 0.64 -6.43
C GLU A 246 8.73 0.01 -7.33
N ALA A 247 8.77 -1.31 -7.52
CA ALA A 247 7.79 -2.02 -8.33
C ALA A 247 6.36 -1.90 -7.75
N MET A 248 6.22 -2.05 -6.43
CA MET A 248 4.94 -1.84 -5.73
C MET A 248 4.43 -0.42 -5.92
N THR A 249 5.27 0.60 -5.68
CA THR A 249 4.87 2.00 -5.87
C THR A 249 4.41 2.26 -7.30
N ARG A 250 5.11 1.73 -8.31
CA ARG A 250 4.72 1.84 -9.73
C ARG A 250 3.42 1.12 -10.07
N HIS A 251 3.05 0.10 -9.30
CA HIS A 251 1.80 -0.62 -9.45
C HIS A 251 0.66 0.10 -8.72
N THR A 252 0.76 0.23 -7.40
CA THR A 252 -0.31 0.67 -6.49
C THR A 252 -0.68 2.13 -6.70
N SER A 253 0.23 2.92 -7.27
CA SER A 253 -0.03 4.33 -7.61
C SER A 253 -0.73 4.52 -8.95
N GLU A 254 -0.77 3.49 -9.78
CA GLU A 254 -1.19 3.56 -11.18
C GLU A 254 -2.40 2.67 -11.44
N VAL A 255 -2.26 1.36 -11.20
CA VAL A 255 -3.26 0.33 -11.54
C VAL A 255 -4.39 0.31 -10.51
N ASP A 256 -4.06 0.44 -9.23
CA ASP A 256 -5.05 0.36 -8.14
C ASP A 256 -5.78 1.68 -7.89
N VAL A 257 -5.44 2.74 -8.64
CA VAL A 257 -5.96 4.11 -8.46
C VAL A 257 -6.60 4.62 -9.73
N TYR A 258 -7.70 5.35 -9.59
CA TYR A 258 -8.35 6.03 -10.70
C TYR A 258 -7.82 7.45 -10.87
N HIS A 259 -7.40 7.78 -12.09
CA HIS A 259 -6.83 9.08 -12.46
C HIS A 259 -7.84 10.00 -13.15
N VAL A 260 -8.94 9.44 -13.65
CA VAL A 260 -10.02 10.14 -14.34
C VAL A 260 -11.38 9.50 -14.02
N GLY A 261 -12.46 10.18 -14.43
CA GLY A 261 -13.82 9.63 -14.34
C GLY A 261 -14.41 9.66 -12.93
N ARG A 262 -15.45 8.85 -12.73
CA ARG A 262 -16.30 8.83 -11.51
C ARG A 262 -15.51 8.63 -10.22
N PHE A 263 -14.44 7.85 -10.27
CA PHE A 263 -13.66 7.45 -9.09
C PHE A 263 -12.31 8.18 -8.97
N LYS A 264 -12.07 9.23 -9.78
CA LYS A 264 -10.80 9.97 -9.77
C LYS A 264 -10.37 10.32 -8.34
N GLY A 265 -9.11 9.99 -8.01
CA GLY A 265 -8.50 10.26 -6.71
C GLY A 265 -8.75 9.18 -5.65
N LEU A 266 -9.52 8.14 -5.98
CA LEU A 266 -9.77 6.97 -5.13
C LEU A 266 -8.99 5.77 -5.65
N GLY A 267 -8.61 4.87 -4.75
CA GLY A 267 -8.12 3.55 -5.11
C GLY A 267 -9.12 2.44 -4.79
N THR A 268 -8.90 1.26 -5.35
CA THR A 268 -9.76 0.09 -5.16
C THR A 268 -9.21 -0.83 -4.08
N ARG A 269 -10.04 -1.19 -3.11
CA ARG A 269 -9.72 -2.21 -2.12
C ARG A 269 -9.27 -3.53 -2.80
N HIS A 270 -8.36 -4.23 -2.13
CA HIS A 270 -7.84 -5.55 -2.49
C HIS A 270 -8.90 -6.54 -3.01
N GLY A 271 -8.56 -7.33 -4.03
CA GLY A 271 -9.52 -8.14 -4.79
C GLY A 271 -8.91 -9.03 -5.88
N VAL A 272 -9.72 -9.89 -6.51
CA VAL A 272 -9.27 -10.77 -7.62
C VAL A 272 -8.75 -9.97 -8.81
N GLN A 273 -9.39 -8.84 -9.10
CA GLN A 273 -8.92 -7.84 -10.05
C GLN A 273 -8.57 -6.57 -9.30
N HIS A 274 -7.49 -5.90 -9.70
CA HIS A 274 -7.01 -4.64 -9.12
C HIS A 274 -8.08 -3.53 -9.04
N TRP A 275 -9.11 -3.58 -9.90
CA TRP A 275 -10.22 -2.63 -9.95
C TRP A 275 -11.58 -3.25 -9.57
N GLY A 276 -11.60 -4.50 -9.10
CA GLY A 276 -12.81 -5.30 -8.96
C GLY A 276 -13.73 -4.88 -7.81
N ASP A 277 -13.16 -4.68 -6.61
CA ASP A 277 -13.93 -4.44 -5.39
C ASP A 277 -14.66 -3.07 -5.44
N SER A 278 -15.88 -2.97 -4.90
CA SER A 278 -16.70 -1.75 -4.94
C SER A 278 -16.34 -0.73 -3.86
N SER A 279 -15.44 -1.06 -2.94
CA SER A 279 -14.90 -0.14 -1.96
C SER A 279 -13.80 0.73 -2.59
N LYS A 280 -14.22 1.86 -3.18
CA LYS A 280 -13.32 2.90 -3.70
C LYS A 280 -12.99 3.92 -2.60
N GLN A 281 -11.74 3.98 -2.14
CA GLN A 281 -11.34 4.77 -0.97
C GLN A 281 -9.95 5.43 -1.12
N GLN A 282 -9.75 6.54 -0.42
CA GLN A 282 -8.47 7.27 -0.36
C GLN A 282 -7.37 6.47 0.36
N ARG A 283 -7.73 5.51 1.21
CA ARG A 283 -6.74 4.66 1.91
C ARG A 283 -5.83 3.85 0.99
N VAL A 284 -6.29 3.55 -0.23
CA VAL A 284 -5.51 2.85 -1.27
C VAL A 284 -4.71 3.84 -2.10
N SER A 285 -5.33 4.96 -2.52
CA SER A 285 -4.63 5.96 -3.34
C SER A 285 -3.55 6.74 -2.60
N ASN A 286 -3.60 6.73 -1.26
CA ASN A 286 -2.79 7.46 -0.30
C ASN A 286 -1.40 7.92 -0.82
N ALA A 287 -1.17 9.23 -0.75
CA ALA A 287 0.10 9.83 -1.17
C ALA A 287 1.28 9.41 -0.29
N ALA A 288 1.03 9.04 0.99
CA ALA A 288 2.07 8.62 1.92
C ALA A 288 2.93 7.47 1.37
N PHE A 289 2.33 6.56 0.60
CA PHE A 289 3.00 5.39 0.02
C PHE A 289 4.04 5.76 -1.05
N LYS A 290 3.86 6.91 -1.72
CA LYS A 290 4.67 7.37 -2.86
C LYS A 290 5.81 8.29 -2.46
N ARG A 291 5.71 8.94 -1.28
CA ARG A 291 6.67 9.96 -0.80
C ARG A 291 8.10 9.44 -0.79
N PHE A 292 8.32 8.22 -0.32
CA PHE A 292 9.63 7.58 -0.26
C PHE A 292 10.28 7.51 -1.64
N TYR A 293 9.56 6.95 -2.62
CA TYR A 293 10.04 6.85 -3.99
C TYR A 293 10.34 8.22 -4.58
N TYR A 294 9.39 9.16 -4.45
CA TYR A 294 9.52 10.50 -5.00
C TYR A 294 10.75 11.23 -4.45
N TYR A 295 10.91 11.31 -3.13
CA TYR A 295 12.01 12.07 -2.54
C TYR A 295 13.39 11.43 -2.76
N MET A 296 13.45 10.11 -2.98
CA MET A 296 14.72 9.43 -3.28
C MET A 296 15.09 9.45 -4.77
N THR A 297 14.11 9.52 -5.67
CA THR A 297 14.33 9.37 -7.11
C THR A 297 14.01 10.61 -7.93
N THR A 298 13.33 11.59 -7.33
CA THR A 298 12.80 12.80 -7.97
C THR A 298 11.87 12.50 -9.17
N ASP A 299 11.25 11.32 -9.21
CA ASP A 299 10.42 10.88 -10.33
C ASP A 299 9.20 11.79 -10.54
N GLU A 300 9.17 12.50 -11.66
CA GLU A 300 8.13 13.47 -11.98
C GLU A 300 6.74 12.84 -12.06
N ARG A 301 6.64 11.62 -12.60
CA ARG A 301 5.35 10.90 -12.68
C ARG A 301 4.76 10.66 -11.29
N SER A 302 5.55 10.17 -10.33
CA SER A 302 5.08 10.01 -8.96
C SER A 302 4.69 11.36 -8.32
N GLY A 303 5.38 12.44 -8.69
CA GLY A 303 5.00 13.80 -8.32
C GLY A 303 3.63 14.22 -8.85
N ASP A 304 3.33 13.95 -10.12
CA ASP A 304 2.02 14.21 -10.73
C ASP A 304 0.91 13.38 -10.07
N LEU A 305 1.20 12.10 -9.79
CA LEU A 305 0.27 11.19 -9.13
C LEU A 305 -0.08 11.66 -7.72
N MET A 306 0.90 12.13 -6.93
CA MET A 306 0.62 12.69 -5.61
C MET A 306 -0.17 14.00 -5.69
N HIS A 307 0.17 14.88 -6.64
CA HIS A 307 -0.56 16.13 -6.85
C HIS A 307 -2.03 15.87 -7.23
N ALA A 308 -2.31 14.83 -8.03
CA ALA A 308 -3.67 14.48 -8.43
C ALA A 308 -4.60 14.09 -7.25
N LEU A 309 -4.06 13.86 -6.05
CA LEU A 309 -4.81 13.42 -4.87
C LEU A 309 -5.23 14.55 -3.93
N VAL A 310 -4.74 15.79 -4.14
CA VAL A 310 -4.97 16.91 -3.20
C VAL A 310 -6.45 17.29 -3.07
N ASP A 311 -7.24 17.03 -4.11
CA ASP A 311 -8.70 17.26 -4.17
C ASP A 311 -9.51 15.96 -4.12
N SER A 312 -8.92 14.85 -3.63
CA SER A 312 -9.59 13.53 -3.57
C SER A 312 -10.79 13.49 -2.61
N ASP A 313 -10.95 14.48 -1.75
CA ASP A 313 -12.12 14.65 -0.87
C ASP A 313 -13.39 15.02 -1.63
N TYR A 314 -13.28 15.75 -2.75
CA TYR A 314 -14.42 16.07 -3.60
C TYR A 314 -15.08 14.84 -4.23
N ALA A 315 -14.35 13.73 -4.39
CA ALA A 315 -14.93 12.47 -4.87
C ALA A 315 -16.06 11.96 -3.95
N LEU A 316 -16.02 12.30 -2.66
CA LEU A 316 -17.03 11.90 -1.68
C LEU A 316 -18.38 12.59 -1.87
N GLN A 317 -18.46 13.61 -2.73
CA GLN A 317 -19.75 14.21 -3.12
C GLN A 317 -20.61 13.25 -3.96
N THR A 318 -19.97 12.32 -4.68
CA THR A 318 -20.67 11.38 -5.58
C THR A 318 -20.42 9.91 -5.22
N VAL A 319 -19.39 9.64 -4.40
CA VAL A 319 -19.03 8.30 -3.93
C VAL A 319 -19.25 8.21 -2.42
N ASN A 320 -20.35 7.59 -2.00
CA ASN A 320 -20.61 7.31 -0.58
C ASN A 320 -19.92 5.99 -0.16
N ILE A 321 -18.81 6.10 0.56
CA ILE A 321 -18.05 4.95 1.09
C ILE A 321 -18.88 4.12 2.08
N GLY A 322 -19.73 4.75 2.89
CA GLY A 322 -20.52 4.11 3.94
C GLY A 322 -21.86 3.52 3.48
N ARG A 323 -22.17 3.55 2.17
CA ARG A 323 -23.54 3.28 1.64
C ARG A 323 -24.13 1.92 1.99
N LYS A 324 -23.30 0.90 2.28
CA LYS A 324 -23.73 -0.47 2.60
C LYS A 324 -23.63 -0.84 4.07
N VAL A 325 -23.01 0.00 4.90
CA VAL A 325 -22.66 -0.34 6.30
C VAL A 325 -23.91 -0.66 7.12
N GLY A 326 -25.01 0.04 6.88
CA GLY A 326 -26.29 -0.16 7.57
C GLY A 326 -27.12 -1.35 7.06
N ALA A 327 -26.69 -2.03 5.99
CA ALA A 327 -27.45 -3.10 5.33
C ALA A 327 -26.96 -4.51 5.72
N ARG A 328 -26.30 -4.67 6.87
CA ARG A 328 -25.91 -5.99 7.39
C ARG A 328 -27.05 -6.62 8.18
N ASP A 329 -27.28 -7.92 7.98
CA ASP A 329 -28.21 -8.67 8.79
C ASP A 329 -27.73 -8.69 10.25
N GLU A 330 -28.63 -8.51 11.22
CA GLU A 330 -28.26 -8.50 12.65
C GLU A 330 -27.51 -9.78 13.07
N GLY A 331 -27.86 -10.93 12.49
CA GLY A 331 -27.20 -12.22 12.72
C GLY A 331 -25.83 -12.40 12.04
N SER A 332 -25.47 -11.51 11.11
CA SER A 332 -24.19 -11.51 10.37
C SER A 332 -23.16 -10.53 10.94
N LEU A 333 -23.52 -9.79 12.00
CA LEU A 333 -22.62 -8.83 12.60
C LEU A 333 -21.42 -9.55 13.23
N PRO A 334 -20.18 -9.08 12.98
CA PRO A 334 -19.00 -9.64 13.64
C PRO A 334 -19.11 -9.42 15.16
N PRO A 335 -18.39 -10.21 15.98
CA PRO A 335 -18.30 -9.96 17.42
C PRO A 335 -17.89 -8.51 17.70
N GLY A 336 -18.75 -7.76 18.40
CA GLY A 336 -18.56 -6.32 18.61
C GLY A 336 -19.21 -5.41 17.55
N GLY A 337 -19.99 -5.92 16.61
CA GLY A 337 -20.80 -5.19 15.63
C GLY A 337 -20.02 -4.42 14.54
N ALA A 338 -20.75 -3.82 13.60
CA ALA A 338 -20.15 -2.96 12.57
C ALA A 338 -19.47 -1.74 13.21
N SER A 339 -18.22 -1.48 12.79
CA SER A 339 -17.32 -0.44 13.33
C SER A 339 -17.14 0.76 12.38
N ALA A 340 -17.62 0.65 11.14
CA ALA A 340 -17.58 1.75 10.19
C ALA A 340 -18.63 2.81 10.56
N VAL A 341 -18.18 4.06 10.68
CA VAL A 341 -19.08 5.21 10.87
C VAL A 341 -19.52 5.77 9.52
N ALA A 342 -20.77 6.17 9.43
CA ALA A 342 -21.38 6.79 8.25
C ALA A 342 -22.30 7.94 8.69
N ALA A 343 -22.64 8.84 7.77
CA ALA A 343 -23.61 9.88 8.06
C ALA A 343 -24.99 9.27 8.35
N ALA A 344 -25.64 9.74 9.42
CA ALA A 344 -26.99 9.31 9.79
C ALA A 344 -28.08 9.84 8.83
N SER A 345 -27.77 10.89 8.06
CA SER A 345 -28.68 11.52 7.10
C SER A 345 -27.88 12.21 5.99
N ALA A 346 -28.56 12.65 4.93
CA ALA A 346 -27.94 13.41 3.86
C ALA A 346 -27.33 14.71 4.40
N LEU A 347 -26.12 15.03 3.96
CA LEU A 347 -25.41 16.25 4.36
C LEU A 347 -25.73 17.41 3.40
N PRO A 348 -25.67 18.67 3.88
CA PRO A 348 -25.86 19.85 3.03
C PRO A 348 -24.85 19.92 1.86
N PRO A 349 -25.17 20.61 0.75
CA PRO A 349 -24.22 20.85 -0.32
C PRO A 349 -22.91 21.46 0.19
N GLY A 350 -21.77 20.93 -0.27
CA GLY A 350 -20.45 21.34 0.18
C GLY A 350 -19.91 20.57 1.40
N GLN A 351 -20.73 19.70 2.02
CA GLN A 351 -20.31 18.83 3.11
C GLN A 351 -20.30 17.36 2.68
N VAL A 352 -19.33 16.61 3.18
CA VAL A 352 -19.19 15.16 2.97
C VAL A 352 -18.90 14.47 4.29
N PHE A 353 -19.21 13.17 4.41
CA PHE A 353 -18.87 12.43 5.61
C PHE A 353 -17.47 11.84 5.48
N VAL A 354 -16.62 12.12 6.46
CA VAL A 354 -15.20 11.74 6.41
C VAL A 354 -14.87 10.89 7.63
N GLN A 355 -14.46 9.65 7.39
CA GLN A 355 -13.87 8.77 8.41
C GLN A 355 -12.46 9.27 8.75
N PHE A 356 -12.11 9.33 10.03
CA PHE A 356 -10.87 10.01 10.43
C PHE A 356 -9.60 9.30 9.96
N GLY A 357 -9.59 7.97 9.93
CA GLY A 357 -8.39 7.26 9.54
C GLY A 357 -8.29 6.94 8.05
N THR A 358 -9.20 6.08 7.58
CA THR A 358 -9.25 5.57 6.20
C THR A 358 -9.47 6.65 5.13
N VAL A 359 -9.96 7.83 5.52
CA VAL A 359 -10.23 8.93 4.59
C VAL A 359 -9.37 10.13 4.93
N TRP A 360 -9.65 10.83 6.04
CA TRP A 360 -8.92 12.06 6.38
C TRP A 360 -7.43 11.82 6.61
N GLY A 361 -7.06 10.80 7.38
CA GLY A 361 -5.67 10.44 7.61
C GLY A 361 -4.89 10.12 6.33
N SER A 362 -5.57 9.59 5.30
CA SER A 362 -4.98 9.38 3.98
C SER A 362 -4.83 10.68 3.18
N MET A 363 -5.78 11.61 3.31
CA MET A 363 -5.71 12.96 2.70
C MET A 363 -4.60 13.82 3.30
N LEU A 364 -4.32 13.67 4.60
CA LEU A 364 -3.21 14.37 5.27
C LEU A 364 -1.88 14.12 4.57
N GLY A 365 -1.64 12.89 4.09
CA GLY A 365 -0.44 12.56 3.33
C GLY A 365 -0.32 13.36 2.04
N ALA A 366 -1.43 13.56 1.32
CA ALA A 366 -1.46 14.35 0.09
C ALA A 366 -1.21 15.84 0.37
N TRP A 367 -1.91 16.41 1.34
CA TRP A 367 -1.75 17.83 1.69
C TRP A 367 -0.38 18.15 2.29
N LEU A 368 0.18 17.26 3.13
CA LEU A 368 1.54 17.42 3.66
C LEU A 368 2.55 17.43 2.52
N THR A 369 2.47 16.44 1.62
CA THR A 369 3.40 16.33 0.49
C THR A 369 3.29 17.55 -0.43
N GLU A 370 2.08 18.01 -0.72
CA GLU A 370 1.89 19.18 -1.57
C GLU A 370 2.44 20.45 -0.92
N TRP A 371 2.25 20.62 0.39
CA TRP A 371 2.85 21.71 1.15
C TRP A 371 4.40 21.65 1.12
N GLU A 372 5.00 20.47 1.33
CA GLU A 372 6.44 20.28 1.27
C GLU A 372 7.02 20.67 -0.09
N ARG A 373 6.37 20.24 -1.18
CA ARG A 373 6.82 20.43 -2.57
C ARG A 373 6.64 21.86 -3.07
N THR A 374 5.52 22.49 -2.74
CA THR A 374 5.12 23.78 -3.33
C THR A 374 5.34 24.97 -2.40
N ARG A 375 5.46 24.72 -1.09
CA ARG A 375 5.41 25.73 -0.02
C ARG A 375 4.10 26.53 0.03
N ASP A 376 3.06 26.13 -0.70
CA ASP A 376 1.72 26.73 -0.61
C ASP A 376 1.11 26.45 0.78
N THR A 377 0.98 27.49 1.59
CA THR A 377 0.48 27.36 2.97
C THR A 377 -1.00 27.04 3.03
N ARG A 378 -1.75 27.13 1.94
CA ARG A 378 -3.16 26.70 1.90
C ARG A 378 -3.33 25.26 2.35
N TRP A 379 -2.40 24.37 1.98
CA TRP A 379 -2.45 22.96 2.36
C TRP A 379 -2.11 22.75 3.85
N ARG A 380 -1.13 23.49 4.37
CA ARG A 380 -0.86 23.57 5.82
C ARG A 380 -2.09 24.04 6.58
N ASP A 381 -2.68 25.14 6.15
CA ASP A 381 -3.82 25.78 6.83
C ASP A 381 -5.05 24.88 6.82
N ARG A 382 -5.25 24.12 5.73
CA ARG A 382 -6.29 23.08 5.64
C ARG A 382 -6.07 21.94 6.63
N ILE A 383 -4.83 21.45 6.77
CA ILE A 383 -4.48 20.42 7.77
C ILE A 383 -4.77 20.94 9.19
N VAL A 384 -4.29 22.14 9.50
CA VAL A 384 -4.50 22.78 10.81
C VAL A 384 -5.99 22.96 11.11
N ALA A 385 -6.78 23.43 10.15
CA ALA A 385 -8.22 23.58 10.30
C ALA A 385 -8.93 22.26 10.64
N GLY A 386 -8.52 21.16 10.00
CA GLY A 386 -9.00 19.82 10.30
C GLY A 386 -8.59 19.34 11.71
N MET A 387 -7.32 19.54 12.08
CA MET A 387 -6.79 19.18 13.41
C MET A 387 -7.51 19.92 14.54
N GLU A 388 -7.66 21.24 14.41
CA GLU A 388 -8.35 22.08 15.41
C GLU A 388 -9.82 21.67 15.57
N SER A 389 -10.52 21.48 14.44
CA SER A 389 -11.95 21.15 14.47
C SER A 389 -12.20 19.73 14.97
N LEU A 390 -11.33 18.76 14.66
CA LEU A 390 -11.40 17.41 15.24
C LEU A 390 -11.19 17.46 16.76
N ALA A 391 -10.18 18.20 17.23
CA ALA A 391 -9.90 18.34 18.65
C ALA A 391 -11.03 19.03 19.43
N ALA A 392 -11.86 19.83 18.74
CA ALA A 392 -13.03 20.49 19.30
C ALA A 392 -14.28 19.60 19.36
N LEU A 393 -14.28 18.43 18.70
CA LEU A 393 -15.40 17.48 18.80
C LEU A 393 -15.50 16.91 20.22
N PRO A 394 -16.72 16.63 20.74
CA PRO A 394 -16.91 16.14 22.11
C PRO A 394 -16.13 14.86 22.43
N ARG A 395 -16.03 13.95 21.46
CA ARG A 395 -15.30 12.68 21.58
C ARG A 395 -14.01 12.64 20.76
N GLN A 396 -13.64 13.73 20.08
CA GLN A 396 -12.39 13.85 19.31
C GLN A 396 -12.16 12.62 18.41
N TRP A 397 -10.96 12.03 18.42
CA TRP A 397 -10.64 10.80 17.68
C TRP A 397 -11.54 9.60 18.01
N PHE A 398 -12.16 9.56 19.19
CA PHE A 398 -13.10 8.49 19.58
C PHE A 398 -14.44 8.55 18.85
N THR A 399 -14.74 9.64 18.12
CA THR A 399 -15.91 9.73 17.23
C THR A 399 -15.77 8.87 15.97
N GLY A 400 -14.54 8.64 15.50
CA GLY A 400 -14.23 7.82 14.32
C GLY A 400 -14.49 8.46 12.95
N GLY A 401 -15.33 9.49 12.87
CA GLY A 401 -15.63 10.22 11.64
C GLY A 401 -16.71 11.27 11.85
N ALA A 402 -16.73 12.30 11.00
CA ALA A 402 -17.66 13.41 11.13
C ALA A 402 -17.97 14.04 9.76
N PRO A 403 -19.07 14.81 9.64
CA PRO A 403 -19.26 15.73 8.54
C PRO A 403 -18.06 16.68 8.40
N PHE A 404 -17.64 16.92 7.17
CA PHE A 404 -16.48 17.72 6.81
C PHE A 404 -16.88 18.75 5.76
N ASP A 405 -16.61 20.01 6.02
CA ASP A 405 -16.86 21.10 5.10
C ASP A 405 -15.71 21.22 4.10
N LEU A 406 -15.99 20.92 2.83
CA LEU A 406 -14.96 20.87 1.78
C LEU A 406 -14.28 22.23 1.57
N LYS A 407 -15.01 23.33 1.76
CA LYS A 407 -14.49 24.68 1.52
C LYS A 407 -13.47 25.08 2.59
N THR A 408 -13.78 24.85 3.86
CA THR A 408 -12.96 25.31 4.99
C THR A 408 -11.98 24.27 5.50
N GLY A 409 -12.17 22.99 5.14
CA GLY A 409 -11.35 21.90 5.65
C GLY A 409 -11.61 21.57 7.13
N ARG A 410 -12.78 21.95 7.66
CA ARG A 410 -13.16 21.77 9.07
C ARG A 410 -14.16 20.64 9.25
N PHE A 411 -13.97 19.85 10.29
CA PHE A 411 -15.00 18.94 10.79
C PHE A 411 -16.11 19.71 11.49
N MET A 412 -17.31 19.14 11.39
CA MET A 412 -18.54 19.68 11.93
C MET A 412 -19.28 18.63 12.75
N GLY A 413 -20.22 19.10 13.56
CA GLY A 413 -21.11 18.27 14.35
C GLY A 413 -20.77 18.27 15.84
N ASN A 414 -21.68 17.71 16.61
CA ASN A 414 -21.65 17.67 18.07
C ASN A 414 -22.01 16.28 18.60
N THR A 415 -21.77 15.24 17.78
CA THR A 415 -22.08 13.87 18.20
C THR A 415 -21.27 13.49 19.44
N ASP A 416 -21.97 12.94 20.42
CA ASP A 416 -21.36 12.42 21.64
C ASP A 416 -21.10 10.90 21.56
N GLN A 417 -21.33 10.31 20.38
CA GLN A 417 -21.14 8.88 20.18
C GLN A 417 -19.66 8.52 20.04
N VAL A 418 -19.30 7.41 20.66
CA VAL A 418 -17.99 6.77 20.52
C VAL A 418 -18.14 5.60 19.58
N SER A 419 -17.42 5.65 18.47
CA SER A 419 -17.38 4.59 17.48
C SER A 419 -16.01 4.60 16.82
N LEU A 420 -15.28 3.52 16.98
CA LEU A 420 -13.93 3.37 16.45
C LEU A 420 -13.91 2.27 15.40
N SER A 421 -13.00 2.40 14.45
CA SER A 421 -12.60 1.31 13.58
C SER A 421 -11.14 0.97 13.83
N HIS A 422 -10.83 -0.33 13.84
CA HIS A 422 -9.46 -0.84 13.80
C HIS A 422 -8.69 -0.39 12.56
N LEU A 423 -9.38 0.04 11.51
CA LEU A 423 -8.77 0.58 10.31
C LEU A 423 -8.28 2.03 10.47
N ASN A 424 -8.67 2.73 11.53
CA ASN A 424 -8.41 4.17 11.61
C ASN A 424 -6.91 4.53 11.71
N GLY A 425 -6.10 3.65 12.29
CA GLY A 425 -4.68 3.93 12.52
C GLY A 425 -3.71 3.41 11.44
N VAL A 426 -4.17 2.53 10.56
CA VAL A 426 -3.28 1.53 9.92
C VAL A 426 -3.00 1.79 8.44
N PHE A 427 -3.47 2.92 7.90
CA PHE A 427 -3.26 3.38 6.52
C PHE A 427 -2.37 4.64 6.47
N GLY A 428 -1.18 4.59 7.07
CA GLY A 428 -0.23 5.72 7.11
C GLY A 428 -0.57 6.85 8.09
N VAL A 429 -1.68 6.73 8.84
CA VAL A 429 -2.19 7.80 9.72
C VAL A 429 -1.24 8.06 10.88
N PHE A 430 -0.68 7.00 11.46
CA PHE A 430 0.30 7.10 12.54
C PHE A 430 1.55 7.86 12.09
N GLU A 431 2.10 7.47 10.94
CA GLU A 431 3.32 8.00 10.35
C GLU A 431 3.16 9.48 10.01
N ILE A 432 2.12 9.82 9.25
CA ILE A 432 1.84 11.19 8.84
C ILE A 432 1.52 12.07 10.05
N THR A 433 0.77 11.58 11.04
CA THR A 433 0.47 12.37 12.24
C THR A 433 1.73 12.61 13.07
N ALA A 434 2.63 11.62 13.19
CA ALA A 434 3.90 11.79 13.88
C ALA A 434 4.77 12.86 13.21
N GLU A 435 4.82 12.91 11.87
CA GLU A 435 5.51 13.98 11.14
C GLU A 435 4.83 15.34 11.34
N LEU A 436 3.51 15.43 11.19
CA LEU A 436 2.80 16.70 11.33
C LEU A 436 2.97 17.29 12.73
N LEU A 437 3.03 16.46 13.78
CA LEU A 437 3.26 16.91 15.15
C LEU A 437 4.70 17.38 15.42
N THR A 438 5.67 17.16 14.51
CA THR A 438 6.98 17.84 14.59
C THR A 438 6.99 19.17 13.83
N LEU A 439 6.13 19.30 12.82
CA LEU A 439 6.06 20.47 11.94
C LEU A 439 5.06 21.54 12.38
N LEU A 440 4.02 21.16 13.12
CA LEU A 440 2.89 22.01 13.48
C LEU A 440 2.70 22.10 14.99
N ASP A 441 2.40 23.31 15.47
CA ASP A 441 2.00 23.56 16.85
C ASP A 441 0.47 23.64 16.96
N VAL A 442 -0.17 22.51 17.25
CA VAL A 442 -1.63 22.38 17.38
C VAL A 442 -1.96 21.66 18.70
N PRO A 443 -1.78 22.32 19.86
CA PRO A 443 -1.69 21.64 21.16
C PRO A 443 -2.95 20.85 21.54
N ASN A 444 -4.14 21.38 21.26
CA ASN A 444 -5.39 20.67 21.54
C ASN A 444 -5.51 19.38 20.72
N TYR A 445 -5.06 19.40 19.47
CA TYR A 445 -5.02 18.20 18.63
C TYR A 445 -3.94 17.22 19.10
N ARG A 446 -2.77 17.72 19.53
CA ARG A 446 -1.73 16.87 20.13
C ARG A 446 -2.30 16.08 21.31
N GLU A 447 -3.00 16.72 22.23
CA GLU A 447 -3.62 16.01 23.36
C GLU A 447 -4.71 15.03 22.92
N ALA A 448 -5.56 15.42 21.97
CA ALA A 448 -6.59 14.52 21.41
C ALA A 448 -5.98 13.25 20.79
N TRP A 449 -4.87 13.41 20.05
CA TRP A 449 -4.13 12.30 19.45
C TRP A 449 -3.44 11.43 20.50
N LEU A 450 -2.80 12.04 21.51
CA LEU A 450 -2.16 11.30 22.60
C LEU A 450 -3.17 10.51 23.44
N ASP A 451 -4.37 11.05 23.65
CA ASP A 451 -5.45 10.33 24.31
C ASP A 451 -5.91 9.13 23.47
N TYR A 452 -6.14 9.31 22.16
CA TYR A 452 -6.45 8.19 21.28
C TYR A 452 -5.36 7.10 21.36
N CYS A 453 -4.11 7.51 21.25
CA CYS A 453 -2.96 6.62 21.32
C CYS A 453 -2.85 5.86 22.66
N ALA A 454 -3.06 6.54 23.78
CA ALA A 454 -2.96 5.95 25.11
C ALA A 454 -4.15 5.04 25.45
N PHE A 455 -5.34 5.34 24.95
CA PHE A 455 -6.57 4.66 25.37
C PHE A 455 -7.11 3.65 24.37
N TYR A 456 -6.73 3.66 23.09
CA TYR A 456 -7.23 2.68 22.12
C TYR A 456 -7.07 1.24 22.63
N ASN A 457 -5.86 0.83 22.99
CA ASN A 457 -5.58 -0.50 23.57
C ASN A 457 -5.80 -0.59 25.08
N ALA A 458 -6.28 0.46 25.75
CA ALA A 458 -6.45 0.42 27.20
C ALA A 458 -7.50 -0.65 27.61
N PRO A 459 -7.32 -1.27 28.78
CA PRO A 459 -8.32 -2.16 29.36
C PRO A 459 -9.71 -1.53 29.40
N ASP A 460 -10.75 -2.33 29.24
CA ASP A 460 -12.13 -1.85 29.10
C ASP A 460 -12.59 -0.90 30.21
N ALA A 461 -12.16 -1.16 31.45
CA ALA A 461 -12.46 -0.29 32.58
C ALA A 461 -11.85 1.13 32.39
N ALA A 462 -10.58 1.20 31.98
CA ALA A 462 -9.89 2.46 31.71
C ALA A 462 -10.46 3.17 30.47
N PHE A 463 -10.81 2.41 29.42
CA PHE A 463 -11.47 2.98 28.24
C PHE A 463 -12.82 3.60 28.61
N ARG A 464 -13.68 2.87 29.33
CA ARG A 464 -14.99 3.36 29.78
C ARG A 464 -14.87 4.58 30.69
N ALA A 465 -13.89 4.60 31.58
CA ALA A 465 -13.62 5.75 32.44
C ALA A 465 -13.25 7.00 31.61
N LYS A 466 -12.53 6.83 30.50
CA LYS A 466 -12.14 7.92 29.60
C LYS A 466 -13.27 8.38 28.68
N THR A 467 -14.00 7.44 28.09
CA THR A 467 -14.90 7.72 26.96
C THR A 467 -16.39 7.70 27.33
N GLY A 468 -16.72 7.22 28.53
CA GLY A 468 -18.10 7.03 28.97
C GLY A 468 -18.81 5.83 28.31
N SER A 469 -18.13 5.07 27.47
CA SER A 469 -18.73 3.97 26.70
C SER A 469 -17.77 2.80 26.50
N GLY A 470 -18.28 1.65 26.05
CA GLY A 470 -17.43 0.53 25.66
C GLY A 470 -16.74 0.80 24.32
N GLY A 471 -15.50 0.35 24.16
CA GLY A 471 -14.74 0.57 22.93
C GLY A 471 -15.07 -0.45 21.84
N LYS A 472 -16.25 -0.28 21.23
CA LYS A 472 -16.72 -1.04 20.07
C LYS A 472 -15.77 -0.84 18.88
N GLY A 473 -15.54 -1.90 18.09
CA GLY A 473 -14.79 -1.83 16.84
C GLY A 473 -13.26 -1.77 16.96
N ARG A 474 -12.73 -1.88 18.19
CA ARG A 474 -11.30 -2.01 18.44
C ARG A 474 -10.80 -3.41 18.09
N GLY A 475 -9.69 -3.45 17.37
CA GLY A 475 -8.96 -4.64 16.94
C GLY A 475 -7.55 -4.24 16.52
N LEU A 476 -6.80 -5.16 15.91
CA LEU A 476 -5.40 -4.91 15.52
C LEU A 476 -4.56 -4.38 16.69
N ARG A 477 -4.74 -4.93 17.90
CA ARG A 477 -4.08 -4.49 19.13
C ARG A 477 -2.57 -4.54 19.01
N GLN A 478 -2.02 -5.58 18.37
CA GLN A 478 -0.57 -5.67 18.17
C GLN A 478 -0.08 -4.50 17.31
N ALA A 479 -0.77 -4.22 16.20
CA ALA A 479 -0.48 -3.08 15.33
C ALA A 479 -0.62 -1.71 16.04
N HIS A 480 -1.58 -1.60 16.96
CA HIS A 480 -1.80 -0.38 17.72
C HIS A 480 -0.85 -0.21 18.92
N SER A 481 0.03 -1.19 19.20
CA SER A 481 1.05 -1.03 20.24
C SER A 481 2.00 0.15 19.97
N ARG A 482 2.26 0.48 18.69
CA ARG A 482 3.04 1.69 18.31
C ARG A 482 2.37 3.00 18.71
N PHE A 483 1.04 3.02 18.79
CA PHE A 483 0.28 4.16 19.29
C PHE A 483 0.48 4.29 20.79
N THR A 484 0.31 3.19 21.54
CA THR A 484 0.60 3.17 22.98
C THR A 484 2.05 3.60 23.24
N ALA A 485 3.01 3.10 22.46
CA ALA A 485 4.43 3.45 22.58
C ALA A 485 4.69 4.94 22.30
N TYR A 486 4.03 5.52 21.29
CA TYR A 486 4.12 6.94 20.99
C TYR A 486 3.61 7.78 22.16
N ALA A 487 2.42 7.47 22.67
CA ALA A 487 1.88 8.16 23.85
C ALA A 487 2.79 8.01 25.07
N ALA A 488 3.38 6.83 25.29
CA ALA A 488 4.32 6.58 26.38
C ALA A 488 5.55 7.47 26.28
N ARG A 489 6.15 7.60 25.09
CA ARG A 489 7.30 8.48 24.86
C ARG A 489 6.95 9.94 25.10
N GLU A 490 5.89 10.43 24.47
CA GLU A 490 5.51 11.84 24.55
C GLU A 490 5.09 12.26 25.97
N ARG A 491 4.44 11.35 26.72
CA ARG A 491 4.02 11.57 28.12
C ARG A 491 5.10 11.19 29.15
N LYS A 492 6.22 10.62 28.71
CA LYS A 492 7.28 10.08 29.59
C LYS A 492 6.73 9.08 30.61
N ASP A 493 5.85 8.20 30.17
CA ASP A 493 5.14 7.22 31.00
C ASP A 493 5.76 5.81 30.84
N PRO A 494 6.56 5.34 31.82
CA PRO A 494 7.22 4.04 31.74
C PRO A 494 6.25 2.85 31.92
N GLU A 495 5.11 3.02 32.59
CA GLU A 495 4.08 1.98 32.71
C GLU A 495 3.41 1.78 31.35
N LEU A 496 3.08 2.87 30.67
CA LEU A 496 2.50 2.84 29.33
C LEU A 496 3.49 2.25 28.32
N ALA A 497 4.78 2.51 28.46
CA ALA A 497 5.82 1.90 27.63
C ALA A 497 5.91 0.38 27.82
N ARG A 498 5.82 -0.11 29.08
CA ARG A 498 5.75 -1.55 29.37
C ARG A 498 4.47 -2.19 28.84
N ARG A 499 3.35 -1.49 28.91
CA ARG A 499 2.08 -1.94 28.29
C ARG A 499 2.21 -2.05 26.77
N ALA A 500 2.78 -1.05 26.11
CA ALA A 500 3.03 -1.08 24.67
C ALA A 500 3.90 -2.28 24.27
N TRP A 501 4.96 -2.56 25.04
CA TRP A 501 5.80 -3.73 24.81
C TRP A 501 5.02 -5.04 24.94
N ALA A 502 4.23 -5.19 26.01
CA ALA A 502 3.38 -6.36 26.22
C ALA A 502 2.31 -6.54 25.13
N GLU A 503 1.71 -5.45 24.64
CA GLU A 503 0.81 -5.46 23.49
C GLU A 503 1.50 -5.95 22.21
N PHE A 504 2.76 -5.56 22.00
CA PHE A 504 3.54 -5.94 20.82
C PHE A 504 3.99 -7.41 20.83
N VAL A 505 4.57 -7.87 21.96
CA VAL A 505 5.10 -9.25 22.07
C VAL A 505 4.04 -10.29 22.47
N GLY A 506 2.81 -9.84 22.70
CA GLY A 506 1.67 -10.69 23.03
C GLY A 506 1.28 -11.66 21.90
N PRO A 507 0.18 -12.42 22.08
CA PRO A 507 -0.24 -13.49 21.16
C PRO A 507 -0.66 -13.01 19.76
N GLY A 508 -0.67 -11.71 19.50
CA GLY A 508 -1.13 -11.11 18.25
C GLY A 508 -2.65 -10.95 18.21
N ASP A 509 -3.17 -10.65 17.02
CA ASP A 509 -4.58 -10.28 16.84
C ASP A 509 -5.51 -11.44 16.50
N ARG A 510 -4.97 -12.66 16.36
CA ARG A 510 -5.73 -13.88 16.11
C ARG A 510 -5.37 -14.94 17.14
N GLU A 511 -6.37 -15.40 17.89
CA GLU A 511 -6.21 -16.45 18.89
C GLU A 511 -5.68 -17.75 18.27
N GLY A 512 -4.73 -18.40 18.95
CA GLY A 512 -4.13 -19.67 18.53
C GLY A 512 -3.14 -19.59 17.35
N ARG A 513 -2.93 -18.41 16.75
CA ARG A 513 -1.98 -18.25 15.64
C ARG A 513 -0.54 -18.26 16.14
N ASP A 514 0.28 -19.12 15.54
CA ASP A 514 1.71 -19.20 15.83
C ASP A 514 2.50 -18.24 14.93
N GLN A 515 2.88 -17.09 15.47
CA GLN A 515 3.68 -16.08 14.78
C GLN A 515 5.18 -16.44 14.64
N SER A 516 5.62 -17.52 15.28
CA SER A 516 7.01 -17.98 15.23
C SER A 516 7.31 -18.87 14.01
N ARG A 517 6.28 -19.31 13.28
CA ARG A 517 6.43 -20.24 12.14
C ARG A 517 7.44 -19.73 11.10
N ALA A 518 8.34 -20.62 10.73
CA ALA A 518 9.31 -20.39 9.68
C ALA A 518 8.78 -20.80 8.31
N SER A 519 9.40 -20.26 7.26
CA SER A 519 9.15 -20.71 5.89
C SER A 519 9.58 -22.16 5.73
N HIS A 520 8.79 -22.97 5.03
CA HIS A 520 9.13 -24.34 4.68
C HIS A 520 8.77 -24.64 3.23
N ARG A 521 9.45 -25.65 2.65
CA ARG A 521 9.29 -26.06 1.25
C ARG A 521 8.16 -27.07 1.11
N VAL A 522 7.24 -26.82 0.19
CA VAL A 522 6.23 -27.78 -0.29
C VAL A 522 6.54 -28.18 -1.73
N ALA A 523 6.48 -29.47 -2.05
CA ALA A 523 6.87 -30.03 -3.34
C ALA A 523 6.08 -31.32 -3.66
N GLY A 524 6.27 -31.86 -4.87
CA GLY A 524 5.62 -33.10 -5.31
C GLY A 524 4.15 -32.90 -5.67
N ALA A 525 3.32 -33.92 -5.43
CA ALA A 525 1.93 -33.96 -5.89
C ALA A 525 1.00 -32.93 -5.21
N ALA A 526 1.43 -32.29 -4.13
CA ALA A 526 0.63 -31.28 -3.42
C ALA A 526 0.59 -29.93 -4.16
N VAL A 527 1.53 -29.67 -5.09
CA VAL A 527 1.71 -28.35 -5.72
C VAL A 527 2.08 -28.46 -7.20
N LEU A 528 1.65 -27.47 -7.99
CA LEU A 528 2.00 -27.39 -9.42
C LEU A 528 3.51 -27.29 -9.66
N LYS A 529 4.21 -26.61 -8.76
CA LYS A 529 5.67 -26.43 -8.75
C LYS A 529 6.09 -26.26 -7.30
N PRO A 530 7.32 -26.65 -6.93
CA PRO A 530 7.73 -26.53 -5.55
C PRO A 530 7.80 -25.05 -5.12
N VAL A 531 7.29 -24.78 -3.93
CA VAL A 531 7.10 -23.43 -3.37
C VAL A 531 7.49 -23.39 -1.90
N ASP A 532 7.91 -22.23 -1.44
CA ASP A 532 8.09 -21.94 -0.02
C ASP A 532 6.83 -21.27 0.51
N GLU A 533 6.41 -21.66 1.70
CA GLU A 533 5.24 -21.09 2.38
C GLU A 533 5.49 -20.88 3.87
N ILE A 534 4.83 -19.86 4.41
CA ILE A 534 4.65 -19.68 5.85
C ILE A 534 3.18 -19.95 6.12
N THR A 535 2.89 -20.96 6.94
CA THR A 535 1.51 -21.36 7.22
C THR A 535 0.75 -20.21 7.88
N GLU A 536 -0.46 -19.93 7.39
CA GLU A 536 -1.29 -18.79 7.82
C GLU A 536 -0.62 -17.41 7.63
N VAL A 537 0.25 -17.27 6.63
CA VAL A 537 0.76 -15.95 6.24
C VAL A 537 -0.36 -15.08 5.67
N SER A 538 -0.29 -13.80 6.02
CA SER A 538 -1.15 -12.74 5.50
C SER A 538 -0.32 -11.47 5.40
N THR A 539 -0.58 -10.69 4.36
CA THR A 539 0.13 -9.43 4.10
C THR A 539 -0.21 -8.38 5.13
N ASN A 540 -1.47 -8.32 5.57
CA ASN A 540 -1.90 -7.49 6.70
C ASN A 540 -1.03 -7.67 7.95
N ASP A 541 -0.76 -8.92 8.33
CA ASP A 541 0.05 -9.21 9.50
C ASP A 541 1.52 -8.83 9.30
N ALA A 542 2.13 -9.25 8.19
CA ALA A 542 3.53 -8.94 7.91
C ALA A 542 3.77 -7.42 7.84
N ALA A 543 2.88 -6.69 7.16
CA ALA A 543 2.96 -5.24 7.03
C ALA A 543 2.79 -4.54 8.39
N GLN A 544 1.71 -4.84 9.12
CA GLN A 544 1.47 -4.16 10.40
C GLN A 544 2.45 -4.55 11.48
N TRP A 545 2.87 -5.83 11.54
CA TRP A 545 3.92 -6.24 12.46
C TRP A 545 5.24 -5.54 12.14
N GLY A 546 5.65 -5.49 10.87
CA GLY A 546 6.89 -4.84 10.44
C GLY A 546 6.92 -3.33 10.67
N LEU A 547 5.80 -2.63 10.41
CA LEU A 547 5.63 -1.21 10.72
C LEU A 547 5.71 -0.94 12.22
N THR A 548 5.05 -1.78 13.01
CA THR A 548 5.02 -1.67 14.46
C THR A 548 6.39 -1.95 15.06
N ALA A 549 7.07 -3.00 14.59
CA ALA A 549 8.45 -3.30 14.95
C ALA A 549 9.37 -2.11 14.64
N THR A 550 9.21 -1.48 13.48
CA THR A 550 10.01 -0.33 13.07
C THR A 550 9.87 0.84 14.06
N ALA A 551 8.64 1.23 14.38
CA ALA A 551 8.38 2.32 15.31
C ALA A 551 8.82 1.96 16.75
N ASN A 552 8.47 0.77 17.22
CA ASN A 552 8.76 0.34 18.60
C ASN A 552 10.26 0.18 18.87
N LEU A 553 11.06 -0.21 17.87
CA LEU A 553 12.53 -0.26 18.00
C LEU A 553 13.15 1.10 18.38
N VAL A 554 12.47 2.19 18.03
CA VAL A 554 12.83 3.57 18.42
C VAL A 554 12.12 3.98 19.70
N LEU A 555 10.79 3.83 19.76
CA LEU A 555 9.95 4.33 20.85
C LEU A 555 10.17 3.62 22.18
N LEU A 556 10.51 2.33 22.14
CA LEU A 556 10.64 1.47 23.31
C LEU A 556 12.09 1.02 23.56
N ALA A 557 13.07 1.72 22.99
CA ALA A 557 14.50 1.40 23.14
C ALA A 557 14.89 1.12 24.60
N GLN A 558 14.49 2.03 25.51
CA GLN A 558 14.79 1.91 26.94
C GLN A 558 14.16 0.67 27.60
N VAL A 559 12.97 0.25 27.15
CA VAL A 559 12.28 -0.93 27.68
C VAL A 559 12.98 -2.21 27.23
N MET A 560 13.37 -2.28 25.95
CA MET A 560 14.06 -3.46 25.39
C MET A 560 15.48 -3.62 25.95
N ASP A 561 16.18 -2.52 26.20
CA ASP A 561 17.55 -2.54 26.71
C ASP A 561 17.60 -2.82 28.23
N GLY A 562 16.48 -2.66 28.94
CA GLY A 562 16.30 -2.99 30.37
C GLY A 562 15.59 -4.33 30.66
N ALA A 563 15.07 -5.00 29.65
CA ALA A 563 14.46 -6.33 29.78
C ALA A 563 15.56 -7.41 29.81
N GLN A 564 16.07 -7.71 31.01
CA GLN A 564 16.91 -8.89 31.28
C GLN A 564 16.05 -10.12 31.57
#